data_AF-D7E4M3-F1
#
_entry.id   AF-D7E4M3-F1
#
_cell.length_a   1.000
_cell.length_b   1.000
_cell.length_c   1.000
_cell.angle_alpha   90.00
_cell.angle_beta   90.00
_cell.angle_gamma   90.00
#
_symmetry.space_group_name_H-M   'P 1'
#
loop_
_entity.id
_entity.type
_entity.pdbx_description
1 polymer ?
#
loop_
_entity_poly.entity_id
_entity_poly.type
_entity_poly.pdbx_seq_one_letter_code
_entity_poly.pdbx_strand_id
1 'polypeptide(L)'
;MNTRLKMALLLHSGESGFAIVIAVALGLIMILVALTMTIRSQGDQILASTRKETERSLAAAEKGVSYYQAFLNSNRLLPRYPDCTQDRTSSGTCPDSGSQKSWSNPSAIPGMSDSPCTGSSASTATIQGNADTNQWNLVDTNDSSKGQYKLVSYKIADSGDDTLQAMGILTIEGRITNSTANSKANKSISRVQVAIPVNLPSINSVPIPGVWIGDSTTNSGTGGNTIQGNVLVNSCNVTLSDIEIDRSTPQYSAMYTNLRMPSVPTMPEAANNSVTPRVAGTISLGTINTDTTLPRLTGDTPDLPITFNGQSRYVYLATDIVRSGGSTALTITPGKKVVIFLSGNTSKNVDIYHECGSVSGCLPTDFQIFGTKPSGGEICLNGNHLLDAFILAPTYTVGVAGGGNSGGINGSIWANQWSNDSGCGSNSNNVVVRQSANWSELTGLQPDSSELPLSIKSIRSWKRNVVN
;
A
#
# COMPACT_ATOMS: atom_id res chain seq x y z
N MET A 1 47.87 77.56 79.58
CA MET A 1 46.63 77.83 78.81
C MET A 1 46.71 77.08 77.49
N ASN A 2 45.70 76.25 77.21
CA ASN A 2 45.79 75.04 76.40
C ASN A 2 45.62 75.31 74.90
N THR A 3 46.59 74.84 74.10
CA THR A 3 46.68 74.93 72.63
C THR A 3 45.60 74.13 71.88
N ARG A 4 44.72 73.42 72.60
CA ARG A 4 43.64 72.61 72.03
C ARG A 4 42.38 73.39 71.64
N LEU A 5 42.18 74.62 72.14
CA LEU A 5 40.97 75.39 71.80
C LEU A 5 41.09 76.15 70.47
N LYS A 6 42.30 76.46 70.00
CA LYS A 6 42.52 77.18 68.72
C LYS A 6 42.34 76.31 67.48
N MET A 7 42.46 74.99 67.59
CA MET A 7 42.29 74.08 66.45
C MET A 7 40.82 73.74 66.17
N ALA A 8 39.93 73.91 67.16
CA ALA A 8 38.50 73.58 67.02
C ALA A 8 37.70 74.68 66.31
N LEU A 9 38.22 75.91 66.23
CA LEU A 9 37.54 77.05 65.60
C LEU A 9 37.89 77.25 64.11
N LEU A 10 38.86 76.51 63.57
CA LEU A 10 39.27 76.60 62.16
C LEU A 10 38.61 75.54 61.25
N LEU A 11 37.80 74.63 61.81
CA LEU A 11 37.14 73.54 61.07
C LEU A 11 35.63 73.79 60.81
N HIS A 12 35.10 74.97 61.17
CA HIS A 12 33.67 75.27 61.03
C HIS A 12 33.39 76.37 59.99
N SER A 13 33.92 76.17 58.79
CA SER A 13 33.48 76.89 57.59
C SER A 13 33.80 76.06 56.37
N GLY A 14 32.99 75.02 56.15
CA GLY A 14 33.01 74.18 54.95
C GLY A 14 31.58 73.97 54.47
N GLU A 15 31.31 74.41 53.24
CA GLU A 15 30.01 74.48 52.59
C GLU A 15 29.17 73.19 52.67
N SER A 16 28.21 73.14 53.60
CA SER A 16 27.26 72.03 53.74
C SER A 16 26.15 72.03 52.66
N GLY A 17 26.02 73.11 51.89
CA GLY A 17 25.05 73.23 50.80
C GLY A 17 25.46 72.52 49.50
N PHE A 18 26.75 72.54 49.13
CA PHE A 18 27.24 71.94 47.88
C PHE A 18 27.30 70.41 47.97
N ALA A 19 27.57 69.85 49.15
CA ALA A 19 27.57 68.41 49.40
C ALA A 19 26.18 67.77 49.23
N ILE A 20 25.10 68.47 49.64
CA ILE A 20 23.72 67.99 49.47
C ILE A 20 23.33 67.92 47.99
N VAL A 21 23.71 68.91 47.19
CA VAL A 21 23.42 68.93 45.74
C VAL A 21 24.18 67.80 45.02
N ILE A 22 25.44 67.56 45.38
CA ILE A 22 26.23 66.44 44.83
C ILE A 22 25.64 65.09 45.25
N ALA A 23 25.22 64.93 46.51
CA ALA A 23 24.62 63.69 47.00
C ALA A 23 23.28 63.38 46.32
N VAL A 24 22.44 64.39 46.10
CA VAL A 24 21.17 64.24 45.36
C VAL A 24 21.43 63.93 43.89
N ALA A 25 22.40 64.60 43.26
CA ALA A 25 22.77 64.33 41.87
C ALA A 25 23.30 62.90 41.68
N LEU A 26 24.17 62.41 42.57
CA LEU A 26 24.67 61.03 42.55
C LEU A 26 23.58 60.00 42.85
N GLY A 27 22.68 60.28 43.79
CA GLY A 27 21.52 59.42 44.08
C GLY A 27 20.59 59.28 42.87
N LEU A 28 20.36 60.38 42.14
CA LEU A 28 19.51 60.38 40.95
C LEU A 28 20.15 59.62 39.77
N ILE A 29 21.47 59.71 39.61
CA ILE A 29 22.23 58.91 38.63
C ILE A 29 22.16 57.41 38.97
N MET A 30 22.33 57.04 40.25
CA MET A 30 22.22 55.63 40.69
C MET A 30 20.82 55.05 40.42
N ILE A 31 19.77 55.85 40.67
CA ILE A 31 18.39 55.44 40.37
C ILE A 31 18.19 55.24 38.86
N LEU A 32 18.72 56.13 38.01
CA LEU A 32 18.67 55.98 36.55
C LEU A 32 19.37 54.71 36.05
N VAL A 33 20.54 54.38 36.61
CA VAL A 33 21.27 53.15 36.29
C VAL A 33 20.49 51.90 36.74
N ALA A 34 19.89 51.93 37.94
CA ALA A 34 19.07 50.83 38.42
C ALA A 34 17.81 50.61 37.57
N LEU A 35 17.15 51.70 37.15
CA LEU A 35 15.94 51.65 36.31
C LEU A 35 16.25 51.10 34.91
N THR A 36 17.35 51.53 34.31
CA THR A 36 17.79 51.04 33.00
C THR A 36 18.20 49.56 33.03
N MET A 37 18.89 49.10 34.08
CA MET A 37 19.18 47.67 34.28
C MET A 37 17.91 46.84 34.48
N THR A 38 16.91 47.38 35.20
CA THR A 38 15.63 46.68 35.43
C THR A 38 14.83 46.54 34.14
N ILE A 39 14.74 47.61 33.33
CA ILE A 39 14.06 47.57 32.02
C ILE A 39 14.74 46.57 31.07
N ARG A 40 16.07 46.57 31.04
CA ARG A 40 16.84 45.61 30.24
C ARG A 40 16.62 44.17 30.71
N SER A 41 16.62 43.94 32.03
CA SER A 41 16.37 42.62 32.61
C SER A 41 14.97 42.08 32.28
N GLN A 42 13.96 42.94 32.27
CA GLN A 42 12.60 42.53 31.87
C GLN A 42 12.56 42.19 30.37
N GLY A 43 13.23 42.97 29.53
CA GLY A 43 13.38 42.67 28.10
C GLY A 43 14.08 41.34 27.84
N ASP A 44 15.20 41.09 28.52
CA ASP A 44 15.96 39.84 28.39
C ASP A 44 15.16 38.63 28.90
N GLN A 45 14.41 38.77 29.98
CA GLN A 45 13.57 37.70 30.53
C GLN A 45 12.39 37.36 29.60
N ILE A 46 11.74 38.36 29.00
CA ILE A 46 10.68 38.15 28.01
C ILE A 46 11.24 37.46 26.76
N LEU A 47 12.37 37.95 26.23
CA LEU A 47 13.01 37.34 25.07
C LEU A 47 13.45 35.89 25.34
N ALA A 48 14.04 35.62 26.51
CA ALA A 48 14.42 34.26 26.90
C ALA A 48 13.20 33.34 27.05
N SER A 49 12.10 33.84 27.63
CA SER A 49 10.85 33.09 27.76
C SER A 49 10.24 32.77 26.39
N THR A 50 10.14 33.75 25.48
CA THR A 50 9.61 33.54 24.13
C THR A 50 10.46 32.58 23.32
N ARG A 51 11.80 32.63 23.44
CA ARG A 51 12.71 31.66 22.80
C ARG A 51 12.46 30.25 23.31
N LYS A 52 12.35 30.07 24.63
CA LYS A 52 12.08 28.77 25.27
C LYS A 52 10.73 28.19 24.83
N GLU A 53 9.69 29.02 24.74
CA GLU A 53 8.39 28.59 24.21
C GLU A 53 8.44 28.27 22.71
N THR A 54 9.25 28.96 21.93
CA THR A 54 9.42 28.65 20.50
C THR A 54 10.18 27.35 20.29
N GLU A 55 11.22 27.07 21.07
CA GLU A 55 11.97 25.80 21.02
C GLU A 55 11.09 24.62 21.39
N ARG A 56 10.25 24.77 22.43
CA ARG A 56 9.32 23.72 22.84
C ARG A 56 8.18 23.51 21.84
N SER A 57 7.65 24.55 21.22
CA SER A 57 6.61 24.40 20.17
C SER A 57 7.18 23.77 18.91
N LEU A 58 8.45 24.05 18.60
CA LEU A 58 9.19 23.37 17.54
C LEU A 58 9.42 21.90 17.86
N ALA A 59 9.86 21.56 19.08
CA ALA A 59 10.06 20.17 19.50
C ALA A 59 8.76 19.36 19.39
N ALA A 60 7.61 19.97 19.72
CA ALA A 60 6.31 19.35 19.51
C ALA A 60 6.01 19.11 18.02
N ALA A 61 6.33 20.07 17.14
CA ALA A 61 6.17 19.92 15.69
C ALA A 61 7.10 18.82 15.13
N GLU A 62 8.35 18.74 15.59
CA GLU A 62 9.34 17.71 15.22
C GLU A 62 8.87 16.31 15.61
N LYS A 63 8.27 16.19 16.80
CA LYS A 63 7.66 14.92 17.23
C LYS A 63 6.48 14.55 16.34
N GLY A 64 5.64 15.52 15.98
CA GLY A 64 4.55 15.32 15.03
C GLY A 64 5.03 14.84 13.66
N VAL A 65 6.10 15.44 13.13
CA VAL A 65 6.74 14.97 11.89
C VAL A 65 7.20 13.52 12.00
N SER A 66 7.88 13.17 13.10
CA SER A 66 8.35 11.80 13.34
C SER A 66 7.19 10.80 13.42
N TYR A 67 6.07 11.20 14.05
CA TYR A 67 4.85 10.41 14.12
C TYR A 67 4.24 10.19 12.73
N TYR A 68 4.04 11.25 11.94
CA TYR A 68 3.48 11.11 10.59
C TYR A 68 4.41 10.33 9.65
N GLN A 69 5.73 10.44 9.81
CA GLN A 69 6.67 9.60 9.07
C GLN A 69 6.48 8.11 9.42
N ALA A 70 6.36 7.76 10.71
CA ALA A 70 6.09 6.39 11.13
C ALA A 70 4.71 5.92 10.65
N PHE A 71 3.69 6.77 10.75
CA PHE A 71 2.34 6.51 10.28
C PHE A 71 2.29 6.22 8.77
N LEU A 72 3.02 6.99 7.96
CA LEU A 72 3.15 6.77 6.52
C LEU A 72 3.93 5.49 6.19
N ASN A 73 4.94 5.15 6.98
CA ASN A 73 5.70 3.91 6.78
C ASN A 73 4.88 2.66 7.12
N SER A 74 3.98 2.75 8.10
CA SER A 74 3.07 1.66 8.49
C SER A 74 1.83 1.57 7.59
N ASN A 75 1.50 2.64 6.85
CA ASN A 75 0.36 2.69 5.94
C ASN A 75 0.84 3.07 4.53
N ARG A 76 1.48 2.12 3.85
CA ARG A 76 2.29 2.34 2.64
C ARG A 76 1.53 2.78 1.39
N LEU A 77 0.20 2.76 1.42
CA LEU A 77 -0.63 3.32 0.34
C LEU A 77 -0.87 4.82 0.50
N LEU A 78 -0.85 5.35 1.73
CA LEU A 78 -1.15 6.75 2.01
C LEU A 78 -0.20 7.77 1.36
N PRO A 79 1.13 7.51 1.24
CA PRO A 79 2.03 8.50 0.66
C PRO A 79 1.71 8.86 -0.79
N ARG A 80 0.88 8.07 -1.51
CA ARG A 80 0.42 8.34 -2.88
C ARG A 80 -0.72 9.35 -2.98
N TYR A 81 -1.42 9.60 -1.89
CA TYR A 81 -2.63 10.42 -1.90
C TYR A 81 -2.44 11.64 -0.99
N PRO A 82 -2.99 12.81 -1.36
CA PRO A 82 -2.95 13.99 -0.51
C PRO A 82 -3.85 13.81 0.73
N ASP A 83 -3.66 14.65 1.75
CA ASP A 83 -4.56 14.67 2.90
C ASP A 83 -5.98 15.15 2.53
N CYS A 84 -6.05 16.05 1.55
CA CYS A 84 -7.27 16.57 0.97
C CYS A 84 -7.02 16.93 -0.52
N THR A 85 -7.91 16.52 -1.42
CA THR A 85 -7.81 16.84 -2.86
C THR A 85 -8.31 18.25 -3.16
N GLN A 86 -9.35 18.68 -2.46
CA GLN A 86 -9.90 20.02 -2.57
C GLN A 86 -9.31 20.96 -1.51
N ASP A 87 -9.51 22.26 -1.69
CA ASP A 87 -9.22 23.20 -0.62
C ASP A 87 -10.16 22.96 0.57
N ARG A 88 -9.58 23.00 1.78
CA ARG A 88 -10.35 22.85 3.02
C ARG A 88 -11.32 24.01 3.17
N THR A 89 -12.47 23.73 3.77
CA THR A 89 -13.47 24.76 4.09
C THR A 89 -12.92 25.76 5.11
N SER A 90 -13.65 26.87 5.33
CA SER A 90 -13.33 27.84 6.39
C SER A 90 -13.27 27.24 7.80
N SER A 91 -13.91 26.09 8.02
CA SER A 91 -13.85 25.31 9.26
C SER A 91 -12.66 24.34 9.32
N GLY A 92 -11.74 24.36 8.35
CA GLY A 92 -10.60 23.43 8.28
C GLY A 92 -10.98 22.00 7.89
N THR A 93 -12.24 21.75 7.52
CA THR A 93 -12.74 20.43 7.15
C THR A 93 -12.43 20.16 5.68
N CYS A 94 -12.00 18.95 5.35
CA CYS A 94 -11.84 18.53 3.97
C CYS A 94 -13.23 18.13 3.40
N PRO A 95 -13.68 18.69 2.26
CA PRO A 95 -14.97 18.36 1.67
C PRO A 95 -14.95 17.08 0.82
N ASP A 96 -13.83 16.34 0.82
CA ASP A 96 -13.65 15.18 -0.03
C ASP A 96 -14.70 14.09 0.25
N SER A 97 -15.39 13.65 -0.80
CA SER A 97 -16.42 12.62 -0.73
C SER A 97 -16.53 11.85 -2.05
N GLY A 98 -17.32 10.76 -2.05
CA GLY A 98 -17.54 9.95 -3.25
C GLY A 98 -16.26 9.29 -3.74
N SER A 99 -15.87 9.54 -4.99
CA SER A 99 -14.71 8.93 -5.66
C SER A 99 -13.37 9.63 -5.39
N GLN A 100 -13.35 10.69 -4.58
CA GLN A 100 -12.16 11.48 -4.29
C GLN A 100 -11.21 10.72 -3.35
N LYS A 101 -10.00 10.42 -3.82
CA LYS A 101 -9.00 9.62 -3.12
C LYS A 101 -8.10 10.50 -2.24
N SER A 102 -8.36 10.55 -0.93
CA SER A 102 -7.54 11.30 0.04
C SER A 102 -7.57 10.67 1.42
N TRP A 103 -6.70 11.13 2.33
CA TRP A 103 -6.71 10.63 3.71
C TRP A 103 -8.00 11.01 4.46
N SER A 104 -8.68 12.07 4.03
CA SER A 104 -9.97 12.49 4.59
C SER A 104 -11.14 11.62 4.09
N ASN A 105 -10.96 10.92 2.96
CA ASN A 105 -11.90 9.94 2.40
C ASN A 105 -11.17 8.61 2.08
N PRO A 106 -10.69 7.89 3.11
CA PRO A 106 -9.84 6.71 2.93
C PRO A 106 -10.55 5.55 2.21
N SER A 107 -11.87 5.45 2.29
CA SER A 107 -12.65 4.40 1.61
C SER A 107 -12.63 4.50 0.08
N ALA A 108 -12.34 5.67 -0.48
CA ALA A 108 -12.16 5.85 -1.91
C ALA A 108 -10.77 5.42 -2.41
N ILE A 109 -9.79 5.25 -1.51
CA ILE A 109 -8.45 4.81 -1.86
C ILE A 109 -8.48 3.31 -2.21
N PRO A 110 -8.09 2.91 -3.43
CA PRO A 110 -8.00 1.50 -3.80
C PRO A 110 -7.09 0.72 -2.85
N GLY A 111 -7.55 -0.45 -2.40
CA GLY A 111 -6.81 -1.30 -1.46
C GLY A 111 -6.85 -0.83 0.00
N MET A 112 -7.56 0.24 0.32
CA MET A 112 -7.77 0.70 1.70
C MET A 112 -9.15 0.27 2.18
N SER A 113 -9.19 -0.55 3.24
CA SER A 113 -10.41 -0.97 3.91
C SER A 113 -10.11 -1.32 5.36
N ASP A 114 -11.13 -1.34 6.21
CA ASP A 114 -11.01 -1.79 7.61
C ASP A 114 -10.87 -3.31 7.76
N SER A 115 -10.58 -4.01 6.66
CA SER A 115 -10.36 -5.44 6.67
C SER A 115 -8.96 -5.76 7.25
N PRO A 116 -8.82 -6.77 8.12
CA PRO A 116 -7.54 -7.18 8.68
C PRO A 116 -6.53 -7.68 7.63
N CYS A 117 -6.97 -7.84 6.37
CA CYS A 117 -6.13 -8.26 5.23
C CYS A 117 -5.52 -7.10 4.44
N THR A 118 -5.70 -5.85 4.89
CA THR A 118 -5.13 -4.71 4.20
C THR A 118 -3.70 -4.42 4.61
N GLY A 119 -2.90 -3.87 3.68
CA GLY A 119 -1.56 -3.34 3.96
C GLY A 119 -1.56 -2.05 4.79
N SER A 120 -2.69 -1.71 5.43
CA SER A 120 -2.86 -0.57 6.32
C SER A 120 -2.94 -1.08 7.76
N SER A 121 -1.93 -0.75 8.56
CA SER A 121 -1.93 -1.03 9.99
C SER A 121 -3.02 -0.27 10.78
N ALA A 122 -3.54 0.82 10.20
CA ALA A 122 -4.54 1.68 10.82
C ALA A 122 -5.91 1.55 10.13
N SER A 123 -6.98 1.61 10.92
CA SER A 123 -8.36 1.68 10.41
C SER A 123 -8.60 2.96 9.63
N THR A 124 -9.56 2.92 8.70
CA THR A 124 -10.02 4.07 7.91
C THR A 124 -10.44 5.23 8.82
N ALA A 125 -11.12 4.94 9.93
CA ALA A 125 -11.47 5.95 10.94
C ALA A 125 -10.24 6.60 11.58
N THR A 126 -9.19 5.82 11.86
CA THR A 126 -7.93 6.35 12.39
C THR A 126 -7.22 7.23 11.36
N ILE A 127 -7.21 6.80 10.09
CA ILE A 127 -6.63 7.58 8.99
C ILE A 127 -7.36 8.91 8.83
N GLN A 128 -8.69 8.87 8.79
CA GLN A 128 -9.52 10.06 8.69
C GLN A 128 -9.33 11.00 9.90
N GLY A 129 -9.24 10.45 11.11
CA GLY A 129 -8.95 11.23 12.32
C GLY A 129 -7.57 11.90 12.28
N ASN A 130 -6.55 11.22 11.76
CA ASN A 130 -5.22 11.80 11.57
C ASN A 130 -5.16 12.84 10.43
N ALA A 131 -6.13 12.81 9.50
CA ALA A 131 -6.29 13.82 8.45
C ALA A 131 -7.09 15.05 8.91
N ASP A 132 -7.70 15.03 10.10
CA ASP A 132 -8.44 16.16 10.65
C ASP A 132 -7.47 17.24 11.18
N THR A 133 -7.36 18.35 10.44
CA THR A 133 -6.50 19.47 10.77
C THR A 133 -7.04 20.35 11.91
N ASN A 134 -8.25 20.06 12.40
CA ASN A 134 -8.83 20.76 13.56
C ASN A 134 -8.42 20.12 14.89
N GLN A 135 -7.93 18.88 14.88
CA GLN A 135 -7.54 18.17 16.09
C GLN A 135 -6.07 18.40 16.45
N TRP A 136 -5.83 18.73 17.71
CA TRP A 136 -4.49 18.82 18.29
C TRP A 136 -4.19 17.56 19.07
N ASN A 137 -3.18 16.82 18.61
CA ASN A 137 -2.70 15.61 19.25
C ASN A 137 -1.66 15.96 20.32
N LEU A 138 -1.72 15.30 21.47
CA LEU A 138 -0.73 15.46 22.52
C LEU A 138 0.58 14.79 22.13
N VAL A 139 1.71 15.46 22.39
CA VAL A 139 3.05 14.85 22.25
C VAL A 139 3.22 13.68 23.22
N ASP A 140 2.65 13.82 24.42
CA ASP A 140 2.61 12.82 25.47
C ASP A 140 1.22 12.84 26.10
N THR A 141 0.52 11.71 26.05
CA THR A 141 -0.83 11.58 26.61
C THR A 141 -0.87 11.75 28.12
N ASN A 142 0.25 11.51 28.80
CA ASN A 142 0.37 11.62 30.25
C ASN A 142 0.88 13.01 30.70
N ASP A 143 1.35 13.84 29.76
CA ASP A 143 1.91 15.16 30.06
C ASP A 143 1.59 16.19 28.96
N SER A 144 0.52 16.97 29.18
CA SER A 144 0.08 18.03 28.27
C SER A 144 1.03 19.24 28.22
N SER A 145 1.99 19.34 29.14
CA SER A 145 2.99 20.42 29.15
C SER A 145 4.09 20.24 28.10
N LYS A 146 4.24 19.02 27.56
CA LYS A 146 5.17 18.70 26.46
C LYS A 146 4.71 19.19 25.09
N GLY A 147 3.52 19.78 25.03
CA GLY A 147 2.97 20.39 23.83
C GLY A 147 2.08 19.46 23.01
N GLN A 148 1.57 20.02 21.93
CA GLN A 148 0.63 19.39 21.03
C GLN A 148 1.06 19.62 19.59
N TYR A 149 0.69 18.72 18.70
CA TYR A 149 0.93 18.85 17.27
C TYR A 149 -0.34 18.60 16.47
N LYS A 150 -0.40 19.12 15.25
CA LYS A 150 -1.48 18.80 14.30
C LYS A 150 -0.96 18.78 12.87
N LEU A 151 -1.65 18.03 12.01
CA LEU A 151 -1.48 18.14 10.57
C LEU A 151 -2.00 19.51 10.10
N VAL A 152 -1.30 20.11 9.15
CA VAL A 152 -1.79 21.26 8.39
C VAL A 152 -2.12 20.84 6.97
N SER A 153 -1.22 20.10 6.33
CA SER A 153 -1.42 19.54 4.99
C SER A 153 -0.39 18.47 4.66
N TYR A 154 -0.76 17.57 3.75
CA TYR A 154 0.14 16.68 3.03
C TYR A 154 -0.20 16.72 1.54
N LYS A 155 0.72 17.21 0.72
CA LYS A 155 0.55 17.29 -0.74
C LYS A 155 1.69 16.57 -1.42
N ILE A 156 1.42 16.01 -2.59
CA ILE A 156 2.47 15.41 -3.42
C ILE A 156 2.84 16.43 -4.48
N ALA A 157 4.12 16.78 -4.52
CA ALA A 157 4.67 17.50 -5.64
C ALA A 157 4.99 16.46 -6.71
N ASP A 158 4.33 16.57 -7.86
CA ASP A 158 4.67 15.77 -9.02
C ASP A 158 6.16 15.99 -9.33
N SER A 159 6.90 14.88 -9.41
CA SER A 159 8.21 14.92 -10.04
C SER A 159 7.96 15.21 -11.51
N GLY A 160 8.17 16.47 -11.92
CA GLY A 160 8.40 16.75 -13.31
C GLY A 160 9.50 15.80 -13.78
N ASP A 161 9.18 15.00 -14.79
CA ASP A 161 10.01 13.97 -15.40
C ASP A 161 10.00 12.57 -14.76
N ASP A 162 9.95 11.59 -15.68
CA ASP A 162 9.76 10.13 -15.60
C ASP A 162 10.76 9.40 -14.68
N THR A 163 10.78 9.79 -13.41
CA THR A 163 11.61 9.19 -12.37
C THR A 163 10.71 8.57 -11.32
N LEU A 164 11.03 7.34 -10.90
CA LEU A 164 10.30 6.52 -9.92
C LEU A 164 10.25 7.12 -8.48
N GLN A 165 10.31 8.45 -8.33
CA GLN A 165 10.40 9.17 -7.06
C GLN A 165 9.51 10.42 -7.07
N ALA A 166 8.37 10.35 -6.38
CA ALA A 166 7.56 11.53 -6.06
C ALA A 166 8.02 12.18 -4.74
N MET A 167 7.68 13.45 -4.51
CA MET A 167 8.00 14.15 -3.25
C MET A 167 6.73 14.51 -2.48
N GLY A 168 6.53 13.89 -1.32
CA GLY A 168 5.49 14.26 -0.37
C GLY A 168 5.92 15.48 0.47
N ILE A 169 5.18 16.57 0.39
CA ILE A 169 5.36 17.77 1.21
C ILE A 169 4.40 17.68 2.40
N LEU A 170 4.95 17.40 3.57
CA LEU A 170 4.21 17.34 4.84
C LEU A 170 4.39 18.65 5.61
N THR A 171 3.29 19.24 6.07
CA THR A 171 3.30 20.45 6.91
C THR A 171 2.63 20.16 8.25
N ILE A 172 3.38 20.35 9.34
CA ILE A 172 2.94 20.11 10.72
C ILE A 172 3.06 21.40 11.52
N GLU A 173 2.10 21.62 12.42
CA GLU A 173 2.17 22.66 13.44
C GLU A 173 2.35 22.04 14.83
N GLY A 174 3.18 22.67 15.64
CA GLY A 174 3.36 22.37 17.05
C GLY A 174 2.99 23.58 17.91
N ARG A 175 2.37 23.35 19.05
CA ARG A 175 2.04 24.39 20.04
C ARG A 175 2.33 23.91 21.45
N ILE A 176 2.44 24.85 22.38
CA ILE A 176 2.45 24.58 23.81
C ILE A 176 1.17 25.10 24.42
N THR A 177 0.57 24.31 25.31
CA THR A 177 -0.54 24.73 26.14
C THR A 177 -0.02 24.92 27.56
N ASN A 178 0.10 26.17 28.02
CA ASN A 178 0.46 26.46 29.41
C ASN A 178 -0.71 26.34 30.40
N SER A 179 -1.89 25.84 29.99
CA SER A 179 -3.08 25.76 30.83
C SER A 179 -4.13 24.79 30.29
N THR A 180 -4.81 24.12 31.21
CA THR A 180 -5.99 23.24 31.06
C THR A 180 -7.25 23.94 30.54
N ALA A 181 -7.18 25.20 30.09
CA ALA A 181 -8.32 25.93 29.56
C ALA A 181 -8.00 26.63 28.23
N ASN A 182 -9.03 26.79 27.40
CA ASN A 182 -9.06 27.45 26.10
C ASN A 182 -8.70 28.96 26.11
N SER A 183 -7.76 29.39 26.94
CA SER A 183 -7.29 30.78 27.00
C SER A 183 -6.40 31.08 25.78
N LYS A 184 -6.78 32.10 24.99
CA LYS A 184 -6.01 32.59 23.83
C LYS A 184 -4.72 33.34 24.18
N ALA A 185 -4.37 33.44 25.46
CA ALA A 185 -3.17 34.15 25.91
C ALA A 185 -1.96 33.20 25.93
N ASN A 186 -0.93 33.52 25.14
CA ASN A 186 0.39 32.90 25.07
C ASN A 186 0.43 31.45 24.56
N LYS A 187 0.11 31.26 23.27
CA LYS A 187 0.39 30.01 22.55
C LYS A 187 1.46 30.29 21.50
N SER A 188 2.71 29.91 21.78
CA SER A 188 3.74 29.83 20.73
C SER A 188 3.35 28.69 19.78
N ILE A 189 3.20 29.02 18.49
CA ILE A 189 2.92 28.07 17.41
C ILE A 189 4.13 28.07 16.47
N SER A 190 4.69 26.88 16.23
CA SER A 190 5.75 26.68 15.25
C SER A 190 5.23 25.81 14.12
N ARG A 191 5.54 26.17 12.86
CA ARG A 191 5.20 25.38 11.69
C ARG A 191 6.46 24.83 11.03
N VAL A 192 6.41 23.54 10.75
CA VAL A 192 7.48 22.79 10.09
C VAL A 192 6.94 22.22 8.80
N GLN A 193 7.73 22.34 7.74
CA GLN A 193 7.48 21.70 6.46
C GLN A 193 8.65 20.76 6.13
N VAL A 194 8.34 19.53 5.75
CA VAL A 194 9.33 18.52 5.38
C VAL A 194 9.00 17.90 4.02
N ALA A 195 10.06 17.57 3.27
CA ALA A 195 9.94 16.83 2.02
C ALA A 195 10.35 15.37 2.22
N ILE A 196 9.42 14.46 1.96
CA ILE A 196 9.57 13.01 2.09
C ILE A 196 9.64 12.41 0.68
N PRO A 197 10.76 11.80 0.30
CA PRO A 197 10.83 11.09 -0.98
C PRO A 197 9.99 9.80 -0.90
N VAL A 198 9.11 9.64 -1.87
CA VAL A 198 8.24 8.48 -2.04
C VAL A 198 8.72 7.70 -3.26
N ASN A 199 9.27 6.50 -3.07
CA ASN A 199 9.62 5.65 -4.20
C ASN A 199 8.36 4.94 -4.70
N LEU A 200 8.07 5.11 -5.98
CA LEU A 200 7.02 4.39 -6.68
C LEU A 200 7.52 2.95 -6.96
N PRO A 201 6.80 1.90 -6.52
CA PRO A 201 7.19 0.52 -6.78
C PRO A 201 7.13 0.23 -8.28
N SER A 202 8.06 -0.60 -8.74
CA SER A 202 7.99 -1.22 -10.06
C SER A 202 7.23 -2.54 -9.94
N ILE A 203 6.45 -2.92 -10.95
CA ILE A 203 5.82 -4.25 -10.99
C ILE A 203 6.86 -5.39 -10.87
N ASN A 204 8.08 -5.15 -11.36
CA ASN A 204 9.19 -6.11 -11.26
C ASN A 204 9.69 -6.30 -9.81
N SER A 205 9.30 -5.44 -8.88
CA SER A 205 9.64 -5.56 -7.44
C SER A 205 8.64 -6.39 -6.65
N VAL A 206 7.49 -6.74 -7.25
CA VAL A 206 6.48 -7.60 -6.62
C VAL A 206 6.63 -8.99 -7.23
N PRO A 207 6.99 -10.02 -6.44
CA PRO A 207 7.02 -11.38 -6.96
C PRO A 207 5.60 -11.78 -7.39
N ILE A 208 5.50 -12.33 -8.59
CA ILE A 208 4.25 -12.93 -9.07
C ILE A 208 3.80 -14.02 -8.08
N PRO A 209 2.50 -14.15 -7.76
CA PRO A 209 2.04 -15.26 -6.94
C PRO A 209 1.98 -16.57 -7.72
N GLY A 210 2.41 -17.67 -7.08
CA GLY A 210 2.07 -19.02 -7.52
C GLY A 210 0.59 -19.32 -7.30
N VAL A 211 0.05 -18.88 -6.16
CA VAL A 211 -1.39 -18.93 -5.88
C VAL A 211 -1.90 -17.58 -5.41
N TRP A 212 -3.03 -17.15 -5.94
CA TRP A 212 -3.73 -15.97 -5.46
C TRP A 212 -5.16 -16.37 -5.10
N ILE A 213 -5.49 -16.32 -3.82
CA ILE A 213 -6.82 -16.59 -3.28
C ILE A 213 -7.54 -15.25 -3.11
N GLY A 214 -8.66 -15.11 -3.82
CA GLY A 214 -9.54 -13.95 -3.76
C GLY A 214 -10.39 -13.89 -2.50
N ASP A 215 -11.67 -13.54 -2.66
CA ASP A 215 -12.63 -13.39 -1.57
C ASP A 215 -13.26 -14.75 -1.22
N SER A 216 -12.46 -15.63 -0.62
CA SER A 216 -12.94 -16.91 -0.11
C SER A 216 -14.00 -16.69 0.97
N THR A 217 -15.19 -17.25 0.76
CA THR A 217 -16.27 -17.29 1.76
C THR A 217 -16.10 -18.43 2.76
N THR A 218 -15.10 -19.29 2.53
CA THR A 218 -14.74 -20.40 3.41
C THR A 218 -13.46 -20.08 4.17
N ASN A 219 -13.30 -20.69 5.35
CA ASN A 219 -12.08 -20.63 6.14
C ASN A 219 -11.03 -21.67 5.74
N SER A 220 -11.26 -22.37 4.63
CA SER A 220 -10.40 -23.43 4.14
C SER A 220 -9.18 -22.81 3.44
N GLY A 221 -7.98 -23.07 3.98
CA GLY A 221 -6.72 -22.83 3.27
C GLY A 221 -6.49 -23.84 2.14
N THR A 222 -5.26 -24.35 1.98
CA THR A 222 -4.94 -25.29 0.89
C THR A 222 -5.25 -26.75 1.22
N GLY A 223 -5.81 -27.02 2.42
CA GLY A 223 -6.32 -28.35 2.79
C GLY A 223 -5.24 -29.42 2.91
N GLY A 224 -3.99 -29.04 3.20
CA GLY A 224 -2.83 -29.94 3.23
C GLY A 224 -2.05 -29.96 1.92
N ASN A 225 -2.61 -29.44 0.81
CA ASN A 225 -1.86 -29.33 -0.42
C ASN A 225 -0.74 -28.30 -0.28
N THR A 226 0.48 -28.74 -0.54
CA THR A 226 1.68 -27.91 -0.41
C THR A 226 1.86 -27.05 -1.66
N ILE A 227 2.19 -25.77 -1.44
CA ILE A 227 2.47 -24.80 -2.50
C ILE A 227 3.98 -24.47 -2.53
N GLN A 228 4.64 -24.71 -3.66
CA GLN A 228 6.00 -24.25 -3.95
C GLN A 228 5.93 -22.89 -4.65
N GLY A 229 5.50 -21.86 -3.94
CA GLY A 229 5.23 -20.54 -4.51
C GLY A 229 4.76 -19.53 -3.47
N ASN A 230 4.89 -18.25 -3.79
CA ASN A 230 4.26 -17.21 -2.97
C ASN A 230 2.74 -17.28 -3.10
N VAL A 231 2.05 -17.11 -1.96
CA VAL A 231 0.58 -17.12 -1.90
C VAL A 231 0.08 -15.75 -1.46
N LEU A 232 -0.77 -15.15 -2.29
CA LEU A 232 -1.47 -13.92 -1.96
C LEU A 232 -2.90 -14.23 -1.56
N VAL A 233 -3.37 -13.62 -0.48
CA VAL A 233 -4.72 -13.87 0.07
C VAL A 233 -5.44 -12.54 0.29
N ASN A 234 -6.59 -12.37 -0.36
CA ASN A 234 -7.46 -11.21 -0.14
C ASN A 234 -8.50 -11.41 0.96
N SER A 235 -8.85 -12.66 1.28
CA SER A 235 -9.87 -13.00 2.29
C SER A 235 -9.28 -13.26 3.67
N CYS A 236 -9.88 -12.62 4.68
CA CYS A 236 -9.49 -12.84 6.08
C CYS A 236 -10.19 -14.03 6.72
N ASN A 237 -11.10 -14.67 5.99
CA ASN A 237 -11.71 -15.92 6.45
C ASN A 237 -10.67 -17.05 6.43
N VAL A 238 -9.67 -16.96 5.56
CA VAL A 238 -8.56 -17.91 5.45
C VAL A 238 -7.43 -17.51 6.40
N THR A 239 -7.05 -18.40 7.32
CA THR A 239 -5.88 -18.20 8.16
C THR A 239 -4.62 -18.54 7.37
N LEU A 240 -3.58 -17.70 7.43
CA LEU A 240 -2.30 -18.00 6.75
C LEU A 240 -1.64 -19.30 7.25
N SER A 241 -1.94 -19.75 8.47
CA SER A 241 -1.49 -21.04 9.00
C SER A 241 -2.12 -22.25 8.32
N ASP A 242 -3.28 -22.07 7.68
CA ASP A 242 -4.01 -23.14 6.99
C ASP A 242 -3.52 -23.32 5.54
N ILE A 243 -2.55 -22.50 5.13
CA ILE A 243 -1.89 -22.55 3.82
C ILE A 243 -0.56 -23.28 3.99
N GLU A 244 -0.48 -24.48 3.40
CA GLU A 244 0.73 -25.28 3.42
C GLU A 244 1.69 -24.80 2.32
N ILE A 245 2.88 -24.35 2.72
CA ILE A 245 3.89 -23.80 1.81
C ILE A 245 5.17 -24.60 1.98
N ASP A 246 5.75 -25.02 0.88
CA ASP A 246 7.10 -25.55 0.89
C ASP A 246 8.08 -24.40 1.13
N ARG A 247 8.68 -24.39 2.33
CA ARG A 247 9.67 -23.38 2.71
C ARG A 247 11.11 -23.76 2.33
N SER A 248 11.30 -24.83 1.56
CA SER A 248 12.59 -25.13 0.94
C SER A 248 12.99 -24.01 -0.01
N THR A 249 14.29 -23.85 -0.26
CA THR A 249 14.83 -22.72 -1.03
C THR A 249 14.26 -22.66 -2.45
N PRO A 250 13.74 -21.50 -2.92
CA PRO A 250 13.71 -20.17 -2.29
C PRO A 250 12.62 -20.00 -1.21
N GLN A 251 12.82 -19.10 -0.24
CA GLN A 251 11.85 -18.89 0.86
C GLN A 251 10.52 -18.31 0.35
N TYR A 252 9.55 -19.19 0.09
CA TYR A 252 8.18 -18.82 -0.24
C TYR A 252 7.39 -18.44 1.02
N SER A 253 6.36 -17.60 0.85
CA SER A 253 5.51 -17.15 1.95
C SER A 253 4.06 -16.94 1.50
N ALA A 254 3.14 -17.06 2.45
CA ALA A 254 1.76 -16.62 2.30
C ALA A 254 1.61 -15.29 3.03
N MET A 255 0.95 -14.36 2.37
CA MET A 255 0.70 -13.03 2.92
C MET A 255 -0.69 -12.56 2.56
N TYR A 256 -1.30 -11.84 3.48
CA TYR A 256 -2.46 -11.05 3.15
C TYR A 256 -2.07 -9.93 2.20
N THR A 257 -2.96 -9.66 1.24
CA THR A 257 -2.78 -8.58 0.29
C THR A 257 -4.06 -7.80 0.09
N ASN A 258 -3.90 -6.52 -0.17
CA ASN A 258 -4.95 -5.63 -0.66
C ASN A 258 -4.85 -5.34 -2.16
N LEU A 259 -3.85 -5.91 -2.84
CA LEU A 259 -3.83 -5.92 -4.30
C LEU A 259 -5.12 -6.56 -4.78
N ARG A 260 -5.74 -6.00 -5.81
CA ARG A 260 -6.92 -6.63 -6.41
C ARG A 260 -6.45 -7.65 -7.42
N MET A 261 -7.04 -8.85 -7.34
CA MET A 261 -6.86 -9.84 -8.41
C MET A 261 -7.32 -9.20 -9.73
N PRO A 262 -6.53 -9.32 -10.82
CA PRO A 262 -6.88 -8.72 -12.09
C PRO A 262 -8.19 -9.30 -12.63
N SER A 263 -8.98 -8.47 -13.30
CA SER A 263 -10.17 -8.92 -13.99
C SER A 263 -9.80 -9.81 -15.17
N VAL A 264 -10.65 -10.80 -15.45
CA VAL A 264 -10.53 -11.60 -16.67
C VAL A 264 -10.57 -10.68 -17.90
N PRO A 265 -9.64 -10.83 -18.86
CA PRO A 265 -9.64 -10.00 -20.06
C PRO A 265 -10.94 -10.15 -20.86
N THR A 266 -11.31 -9.12 -21.62
CA THR A 266 -12.46 -9.20 -22.52
C THR A 266 -12.22 -10.24 -23.61
N MET A 267 -13.17 -11.16 -23.77
CA MET A 267 -13.11 -12.18 -24.81
C MET A 267 -13.19 -11.52 -26.20
N PRO A 268 -12.29 -11.86 -27.14
CA PRO A 268 -12.35 -11.37 -28.51
C PRO A 268 -13.61 -11.83 -29.25
N GLU A 269 -13.98 -11.10 -30.31
CA GLU A 269 -15.11 -11.47 -31.18
C GLU A 269 -14.97 -12.89 -31.74
N ALA A 270 -16.10 -13.53 -32.00
CA ALA A 270 -16.13 -14.89 -32.52
C ALA A 270 -15.48 -14.97 -33.92
N ALA A 271 -14.75 -16.05 -34.17
CA ALA A 271 -14.21 -16.31 -35.49
C ALA A 271 -15.34 -16.48 -36.52
N ASN A 272 -15.23 -15.84 -37.68
CA ASN A 272 -16.15 -16.05 -38.79
C ASN A 272 -15.47 -16.91 -39.86
N ASN A 273 -15.78 -18.20 -39.81
CA ASN A 273 -15.28 -19.20 -40.74
C ASN A 273 -16.11 -19.33 -42.03
N SER A 274 -17.21 -18.60 -42.14
CA SER A 274 -18.16 -18.66 -43.27
C SER A 274 -17.87 -17.63 -44.37
N VAL A 275 -16.89 -16.74 -44.16
CA VAL A 275 -16.51 -15.69 -45.11
C VAL A 275 -15.07 -15.91 -45.59
N THR A 276 -14.78 -15.57 -46.84
CA THR A 276 -13.42 -15.58 -47.40
C THR A 276 -12.98 -14.15 -47.70
N PRO A 277 -11.86 -13.65 -47.14
CA PRO A 277 -10.94 -14.34 -46.23
C PRO A 277 -11.57 -14.59 -44.84
N ARG A 278 -11.16 -15.67 -44.18
CA ARG A 278 -11.63 -16.02 -42.83
C ARG A 278 -11.28 -14.92 -41.85
N VAL A 279 -12.22 -14.59 -40.98
CA VAL A 279 -11.98 -13.67 -39.87
C VAL A 279 -11.52 -14.48 -38.67
N ALA A 280 -10.26 -14.31 -38.27
CA ALA A 280 -9.73 -14.93 -37.08
C ALA A 280 -10.36 -14.30 -35.83
N GLY A 281 -10.67 -15.13 -34.82
CA GLY A 281 -11.37 -14.72 -33.61
C GLY A 281 -11.46 -15.88 -32.62
N THR A 282 -12.34 -15.76 -31.64
CA THR A 282 -12.59 -16.83 -30.65
C THR A 282 -13.30 -18.02 -31.29
N ILE A 283 -12.76 -19.22 -31.11
CA ILE A 283 -13.31 -20.47 -31.65
C ILE A 283 -14.14 -21.17 -30.58
N SER A 284 -15.43 -21.38 -30.83
CA SER A 284 -16.30 -22.12 -29.91
C SER A 284 -16.06 -23.63 -30.01
N LEU A 285 -15.68 -24.25 -28.89
CA LEU A 285 -15.49 -25.69 -28.74
C LEU A 285 -16.73 -26.38 -28.16
N GLY A 286 -17.65 -25.64 -27.54
CA GLY A 286 -18.76 -26.21 -26.79
C GLY A 286 -18.27 -27.03 -25.58
N THR A 287 -18.95 -28.11 -25.25
CA THR A 287 -18.51 -29.05 -24.21
C THR A 287 -17.43 -29.98 -24.77
N ILE A 288 -16.25 -29.97 -24.15
CA ILE A 288 -15.16 -30.90 -24.44
C ILE A 288 -15.41 -32.17 -23.63
N ASN A 289 -15.90 -33.22 -24.30
CA ASN A 289 -16.21 -34.51 -23.70
C ASN A 289 -15.56 -35.70 -24.43
N THR A 290 -14.70 -35.42 -25.41
CA THR A 290 -13.89 -36.39 -26.16
C THR A 290 -12.45 -35.89 -26.27
N ASP A 291 -11.53 -36.79 -26.57
CA ASP A 291 -10.12 -36.43 -26.80
C ASP A 291 -10.00 -35.31 -27.84
N THR A 292 -9.32 -34.23 -27.44
CA THR A 292 -9.23 -33.00 -28.22
C THR A 292 -7.79 -32.49 -28.16
N THR A 293 -7.19 -32.23 -29.32
CA THR A 293 -5.85 -31.61 -29.39
C THR A 293 -5.95 -30.19 -29.95
N LEU A 294 -5.35 -29.23 -29.25
CA LEU A 294 -5.34 -27.81 -29.62
C LEU A 294 -3.89 -27.29 -29.79
N PRO A 295 -3.67 -26.29 -30.65
CA PRO A 295 -4.58 -25.86 -31.71
C PRO A 295 -4.73 -26.91 -32.81
N ARG A 296 -5.84 -26.89 -33.57
CA ARG A 296 -6.01 -27.78 -34.74
C ARG A 296 -5.24 -27.20 -35.92
N LEU A 297 -4.00 -27.68 -36.11
CA LEU A 297 -3.08 -27.15 -37.13
C LEU A 297 -3.29 -27.77 -38.53
N THR A 298 -3.96 -28.92 -38.60
CA THR A 298 -4.12 -29.70 -39.82
C THR A 298 -5.59 -30.05 -40.05
N GLY A 299 -6.03 -30.04 -41.31
CA GLY A 299 -7.41 -30.35 -41.72
C GLY A 299 -7.98 -29.27 -42.66
N ASP A 300 -9.25 -29.41 -43.06
CA ASP A 300 -9.91 -28.50 -44.00
C ASP A 300 -10.09 -27.08 -43.43
N THR A 301 -10.08 -26.95 -42.10
CA THR A 301 -10.22 -25.67 -41.38
C THR A 301 -9.19 -25.57 -40.24
N PRO A 302 -7.91 -25.26 -40.52
CA PRO A 302 -6.93 -25.05 -39.46
C PRO A 302 -7.30 -23.83 -38.61
N ASP A 303 -7.05 -23.91 -37.31
CA ASP A 303 -7.26 -22.80 -36.41
C ASP A 303 -6.25 -21.69 -36.70
N LEU A 304 -6.69 -20.43 -36.64
CA LEU A 304 -5.85 -19.26 -36.88
C LEU A 304 -5.64 -18.50 -35.57
N PRO A 305 -4.40 -18.11 -35.24
CA PRO A 305 -4.15 -17.30 -34.06
C PRO A 305 -4.58 -15.86 -34.28
N ILE A 306 -4.89 -15.16 -33.19
CA ILE A 306 -5.17 -13.72 -33.15
C ILE A 306 -4.16 -13.01 -32.25
N THR A 307 -4.05 -11.70 -32.41
CA THR A 307 -3.33 -10.87 -31.44
C THR A 307 -4.20 -10.70 -30.20
N PHE A 308 -3.79 -11.31 -29.11
CA PHE A 308 -4.44 -11.22 -27.81
C PHE A 308 -3.40 -10.88 -26.74
N ASN A 309 -3.65 -9.83 -25.96
CA ASN A 309 -2.69 -9.27 -24.98
C ASN A 309 -1.29 -9.00 -25.58
N GLY A 310 -1.25 -8.52 -26.83
CA GLY A 310 -0.01 -8.19 -27.53
C GLY A 310 0.79 -9.41 -28.04
N GLN A 311 0.23 -10.61 -27.97
CA GLN A 311 0.87 -11.84 -28.43
C GLN A 311 -0.02 -12.61 -29.41
N SER A 312 0.59 -13.33 -30.35
CA SER A 312 -0.13 -14.26 -31.23
C SER A 312 -0.57 -15.50 -30.44
N ARG A 313 -1.87 -15.68 -30.26
CA ARG A 313 -2.47 -16.74 -29.44
C ARG A 313 -3.69 -17.36 -30.14
N TYR A 314 -3.88 -18.66 -29.95
CA TYR A 314 -5.10 -19.36 -30.35
C TYR A 314 -6.13 -19.24 -29.23
N VAL A 315 -7.29 -18.67 -29.53
CA VAL A 315 -8.29 -18.31 -28.51
C VAL A 315 -9.55 -19.13 -28.70
N TYR A 316 -9.99 -19.80 -27.63
CA TYR A 316 -11.12 -20.71 -27.64
C TYR A 316 -12.13 -20.36 -26.55
N LEU A 317 -13.39 -20.72 -26.79
CA LEU A 317 -14.47 -20.70 -25.80
C LEU A 317 -14.91 -22.15 -25.56
N ALA A 318 -14.79 -22.62 -24.32
CA ALA A 318 -15.29 -23.92 -23.89
C ALA A 318 -16.44 -23.75 -22.89
N THR A 319 -17.51 -24.54 -23.07
CA THR A 319 -18.64 -24.53 -22.14
C THR A 319 -18.32 -25.35 -20.91
N ASP A 320 -17.95 -26.61 -21.07
CA ASP A 320 -17.43 -27.43 -19.97
C ASP A 320 -16.31 -28.33 -20.49
N ILE A 321 -15.42 -28.75 -19.60
CA ILE A 321 -14.42 -29.78 -19.88
C ILE A 321 -14.75 -30.96 -18.98
N VAL A 322 -15.34 -32.02 -19.54
CA VAL A 322 -15.95 -33.09 -18.76
C VAL A 322 -15.47 -34.45 -19.22
N ARG A 323 -15.43 -35.40 -18.29
CA ARG A 323 -15.15 -36.80 -18.59
C ARG A 323 -16.44 -37.48 -19.02
N SER A 324 -16.50 -38.04 -20.24
CA SER A 324 -17.67 -38.79 -20.71
C SER A 324 -17.31 -40.26 -20.91
N GLY A 325 -17.78 -41.14 -20.01
CA GLY A 325 -17.80 -42.61 -20.18
C GLY A 325 -16.45 -43.34 -20.39
N GLY A 326 -15.34 -42.62 -20.52
CA GLY A 326 -13.96 -43.09 -20.78
C GLY A 326 -12.92 -42.06 -20.33
N SER A 327 -11.69 -42.06 -20.88
CA SER A 327 -10.73 -40.97 -20.72
C SER A 327 -11.08 -39.82 -21.67
N THR A 328 -11.27 -38.61 -21.15
CA THR A 328 -11.31 -37.39 -21.96
C THR A 328 -9.99 -36.67 -21.76
N ALA A 329 -9.16 -36.61 -22.80
CA ALA A 329 -7.88 -35.92 -22.80
C ALA A 329 -7.94 -34.64 -23.63
N LEU A 330 -7.78 -33.49 -22.98
CA LEU A 330 -7.51 -32.21 -23.65
C LEU A 330 -6.00 -32.03 -23.74
N THR A 331 -5.44 -32.11 -24.94
CA THR A 331 -3.99 -31.97 -25.18
C THR A 331 -3.69 -30.62 -25.83
N ILE A 332 -2.82 -29.84 -25.22
CA ILE A 332 -2.28 -28.61 -25.79
C ILE A 332 -0.90 -28.91 -26.36
N THR A 333 -0.71 -28.59 -27.64
CA THR A 333 0.56 -28.81 -28.32
C THR A 333 1.65 -27.92 -27.70
N PRO A 334 2.73 -28.48 -27.13
CA PRO A 334 3.79 -27.69 -26.51
C PRO A 334 4.40 -26.66 -27.47
N GLY A 335 4.67 -25.45 -26.96
CA GLY A 335 5.19 -24.32 -27.75
C GLY A 335 4.12 -23.58 -28.57
N LYS A 336 2.84 -23.96 -28.45
CA LYS A 336 1.71 -23.19 -28.99
C LYS A 336 1.03 -22.43 -27.87
N LYS A 337 0.75 -21.14 -28.12
CA LYS A 337 0.10 -20.26 -27.16
C LYS A 337 -1.41 -20.39 -27.27
N VAL A 338 -2.04 -21.06 -26.31
CA VAL A 338 -3.48 -21.36 -26.30
C VAL A 338 -4.15 -20.67 -25.12
N VAL A 339 -5.29 -20.04 -25.38
CA VAL A 339 -6.15 -19.42 -24.37
C VAL A 339 -7.52 -20.06 -24.44
N ILE A 340 -8.04 -20.52 -23.32
CA ILE A 340 -9.41 -21.02 -23.19
C ILE A 340 -10.17 -20.10 -22.25
N PHE A 341 -11.21 -19.44 -22.78
CA PHE A 341 -12.28 -18.89 -21.97
C PHE A 341 -13.23 -20.02 -21.60
N LEU A 342 -13.32 -20.34 -20.31
CA LEU A 342 -14.17 -21.39 -19.78
C LEU A 342 -15.43 -20.76 -19.18
N SER A 343 -16.60 -21.02 -19.76
CA SER A 343 -17.87 -20.45 -19.28
C SER A 343 -18.62 -21.32 -18.27
N GLY A 344 -18.27 -22.60 -18.17
CA GLY A 344 -18.81 -23.57 -17.21
C GLY A 344 -17.69 -24.14 -16.35
N ASN A 345 -17.63 -25.46 -16.19
CA ASN A 345 -16.79 -26.14 -15.21
C ASN A 345 -15.78 -27.12 -15.84
N THR A 346 -14.77 -27.51 -15.08
CA THR A 346 -14.01 -28.74 -15.36
C THR A 346 -14.37 -29.84 -14.37
N SER A 347 -14.70 -31.03 -14.89
CA SER A 347 -15.00 -32.18 -14.03
C SER A 347 -13.73 -32.76 -13.41
N LYS A 348 -13.88 -33.38 -12.23
CA LYS A 348 -12.83 -34.18 -11.60
C LYS A 348 -12.32 -35.27 -12.55
N ASN A 349 -11.00 -35.54 -12.53
CA ASN A 349 -10.33 -36.58 -13.32
C ASN A 349 -10.42 -36.40 -14.86
N VAL A 350 -10.65 -35.17 -15.32
CA VAL A 350 -10.35 -34.81 -16.71
C VAL A 350 -8.86 -34.66 -16.86
N ASP A 351 -8.31 -35.22 -17.92
CA ASP A 351 -6.89 -35.17 -18.22
C ASP A 351 -6.63 -33.97 -19.13
N ILE A 352 -5.92 -32.96 -18.61
CA ILE A 352 -5.47 -31.81 -19.39
C ILE A 352 -3.96 -31.89 -19.48
N TYR A 353 -3.45 -32.06 -20.70
CA TYR A 353 -2.03 -32.20 -20.98
C TYR A 353 -1.49 -30.92 -21.60
N HIS A 354 -0.56 -30.30 -20.89
CA HIS A 354 0.37 -29.34 -21.45
C HIS A 354 1.64 -29.47 -20.63
N GLU A 355 2.67 -30.06 -21.21
CA GLU A 355 3.96 -30.27 -20.55
C GLU A 355 5.04 -29.68 -21.44
N CYS A 356 5.61 -28.57 -21.00
CA CYS A 356 6.68 -27.88 -21.69
C CYS A 356 8.01 -28.60 -21.60
N GLY A 357 8.28 -29.33 -20.51
CA GLY A 357 9.48 -30.18 -20.36
C GLY A 357 10.76 -29.51 -20.86
N SER A 358 11.40 -30.12 -21.86
CA SER A 358 12.58 -29.59 -22.56
C SER A 358 12.28 -28.98 -23.95
N VAL A 359 11.01 -28.68 -24.24
CA VAL A 359 10.60 -28.08 -25.52
C VAL A 359 11.03 -26.62 -25.55
N SER A 360 11.96 -26.30 -26.44
CA SER A 360 12.48 -24.94 -26.60
C SER A 360 11.36 -23.96 -26.94
N GLY A 361 11.25 -22.89 -26.14
CA GLY A 361 10.25 -21.83 -26.35
C GLY A 361 8.84 -22.17 -25.87
N CYS A 362 8.64 -23.30 -25.18
CA CYS A 362 7.41 -23.58 -24.44
C CYS A 362 7.53 -23.03 -23.02
N LEU A 363 6.57 -22.21 -22.63
CA LEU A 363 6.47 -21.65 -21.29
C LEU A 363 5.17 -22.11 -20.62
N PRO A 364 5.14 -22.28 -19.29
CA PRO A 364 3.89 -22.61 -18.59
C PRO A 364 2.75 -21.63 -18.83
N THR A 365 3.06 -20.35 -19.09
CA THR A 365 2.09 -19.30 -19.43
C THR A 365 1.58 -19.34 -20.87
N ASP A 366 2.11 -20.22 -21.73
CA ASP A 366 1.64 -20.38 -23.10
C ASP A 366 0.23 -20.98 -23.13
N PHE A 367 -0.10 -21.82 -22.15
CA PHE A 367 -1.47 -22.28 -21.93
C PHE A 367 -2.15 -21.47 -20.82
N GLN A 368 -3.27 -20.83 -21.15
CA GLN A 368 -4.03 -19.99 -20.22
C GLN A 368 -5.49 -20.41 -20.16
N ILE A 369 -6.04 -20.49 -18.95
CA ILE A 369 -7.47 -20.70 -18.71
C ILE A 369 -8.04 -19.46 -18.01
N PHE A 370 -9.07 -18.88 -18.62
CA PHE A 370 -9.84 -17.77 -18.08
C PHE A 370 -11.23 -18.22 -17.70
N GLY A 371 -11.53 -18.30 -16.40
CA GLY A 371 -12.87 -18.64 -15.91
C GLY A 371 -13.82 -17.45 -16.02
N THR A 372 -14.87 -17.56 -16.84
CA THR A 372 -15.79 -16.44 -17.12
C THR A 372 -17.17 -16.59 -16.49
N LYS A 373 -17.46 -17.72 -15.82
CA LYS A 373 -18.75 -17.92 -15.14
C LYS A 373 -18.95 -16.85 -14.05
N PRO A 374 -20.14 -16.24 -13.93
CA PRO A 374 -20.37 -15.14 -12.98
C PRO A 374 -20.27 -15.58 -11.51
N SER A 375 -20.63 -16.82 -11.20
CA SER A 375 -20.52 -17.40 -9.85
C SER A 375 -20.56 -18.93 -9.88
N GLY A 376 -20.05 -19.55 -8.81
CA GLY A 376 -20.13 -21.01 -8.61
C GLY A 376 -19.42 -21.82 -9.71
N GLY A 377 -18.35 -21.27 -10.28
CA GLY A 377 -17.51 -21.98 -11.24
C GLY A 377 -16.56 -22.93 -10.52
N GLU A 378 -16.28 -24.08 -11.12
CA GLU A 378 -15.34 -25.04 -10.57
C GLU A 378 -14.31 -25.44 -11.64
N ILE A 379 -13.03 -25.36 -11.29
CA ILE A 379 -11.93 -25.94 -12.06
C ILE A 379 -11.27 -27.00 -11.20
N CYS A 380 -11.62 -28.25 -11.45
CA CYS A 380 -11.06 -29.42 -10.81
C CYS A 380 -10.00 -30.03 -11.72
N LEU A 381 -8.77 -30.03 -11.25
CA LEU A 381 -7.60 -30.52 -11.99
C LEU A 381 -7.23 -31.91 -11.51
N ASN A 382 -6.68 -32.73 -12.41
CA ASN A 382 -6.21 -34.06 -12.07
C ASN A 382 -4.77 -34.01 -11.53
N GLY A 383 -4.59 -34.33 -10.25
CA GLY A 383 -3.30 -34.40 -9.56
C GLY A 383 -2.44 -35.61 -9.92
N ASN A 384 -2.82 -36.41 -10.92
CA ASN A 384 -1.99 -37.50 -11.45
C ASN A 384 -1.10 -37.07 -12.63
N HIS A 385 -1.28 -35.86 -13.16
CA HIS A 385 -0.52 -35.32 -14.28
C HIS A 385 0.04 -33.94 -13.95
N LEU A 386 1.20 -33.62 -14.53
CA LEU A 386 1.76 -32.28 -14.43
C LEU A 386 1.11 -31.41 -15.51
N LEU A 387 0.61 -30.25 -15.12
CA LEU A 387 0.03 -29.28 -16.04
C LEU A 387 0.84 -27.98 -15.98
N ASP A 388 1.50 -27.64 -17.07
CA ASP A 388 2.11 -26.34 -17.27
C ASP A 388 1.01 -25.34 -17.70
N ALA A 389 0.54 -24.47 -16.80
CA ALA A 389 -0.56 -23.57 -17.11
C ALA A 389 -0.61 -22.32 -16.24
N PHE A 390 -1.25 -21.28 -16.77
CA PHE A 390 -1.72 -20.14 -16.02
C PHE A 390 -3.25 -20.13 -15.95
N ILE A 391 -3.82 -20.05 -14.74
CA ILE A 391 -5.27 -20.03 -14.53
C ILE A 391 -5.66 -18.72 -13.84
N LEU A 392 -6.57 -17.98 -14.44
CA LEU A 392 -7.20 -16.80 -13.83
C LEU A 392 -8.72 -17.00 -13.84
N ALA A 393 -9.30 -17.20 -12.66
CA ALA A 393 -10.71 -17.52 -12.48
C ALA A 393 -11.24 -16.87 -11.18
N PRO A 394 -11.41 -15.53 -11.14
CA PRO A 394 -11.72 -14.79 -9.91
C PRO A 394 -13.04 -15.14 -9.22
N THR A 395 -13.93 -15.88 -9.88
CA THR A 395 -15.25 -16.31 -9.38
C THR A 395 -15.34 -17.81 -9.12
N TYR A 396 -14.22 -18.53 -9.30
CA TYR A 396 -14.18 -19.99 -9.28
C TYR A 396 -13.59 -20.53 -7.98
N THR A 397 -14.05 -21.73 -7.66
CA THR A 397 -13.34 -22.70 -6.82
C THR A 397 -12.33 -23.46 -7.68
N VAL A 398 -11.08 -23.52 -7.25
CA VAL A 398 -10.08 -24.38 -7.92
C VAL A 398 -9.61 -25.44 -6.95
N GLY A 399 -9.44 -26.67 -7.44
CA GLY A 399 -8.89 -27.77 -6.66
C GLY A 399 -8.03 -28.69 -7.51
N VAL A 400 -7.05 -29.33 -6.88
CA VAL A 400 -6.25 -30.39 -7.49
C VAL A 400 -6.60 -31.71 -6.81
N ALA A 401 -7.26 -32.58 -7.55
CA ALA A 401 -7.72 -33.88 -7.10
C ALA A 401 -6.76 -34.98 -7.54
N GLY A 402 -6.05 -35.60 -6.60
CA GLY A 402 -5.17 -36.75 -6.89
C GLY A 402 -3.86 -36.67 -6.10
N GLY A 403 -3.28 -37.83 -5.80
CA GLY A 403 -2.17 -38.00 -4.85
C GLY A 403 -0.86 -38.48 -5.47
N GLY A 404 -0.69 -38.41 -6.80
CA GLY A 404 0.51 -38.92 -7.47
C GLY A 404 1.71 -37.98 -7.31
N ASN A 405 2.88 -38.53 -6.97
CA ASN A 405 4.16 -37.81 -6.81
C ASN A 405 4.65 -37.05 -8.07
N SER A 406 3.91 -37.13 -9.19
CA SER A 406 4.23 -36.53 -10.48
C SER A 406 3.26 -35.43 -10.92
N GLY A 407 2.19 -35.14 -10.17
CA GLY A 407 1.08 -34.32 -10.65
C GLY A 407 0.72 -33.11 -9.80
N GLY A 408 0.21 -32.09 -10.47
CA GLY A 408 0.02 -30.72 -9.96
C GLY A 408 0.12 -29.72 -11.10
N ILE A 409 0.12 -28.43 -10.78
CA ILE A 409 0.39 -27.36 -11.74
C ILE A 409 1.82 -26.87 -11.59
N ASN A 410 2.49 -26.65 -12.72
CA ASN A 410 3.62 -25.76 -12.81
C ASN A 410 3.15 -24.47 -13.51
N GLY A 411 3.21 -23.35 -12.81
CA GLY A 411 2.66 -22.08 -13.26
C GLY A 411 2.00 -21.29 -12.12
N SER A 412 0.86 -20.67 -12.40
CA SER A 412 0.13 -19.88 -11.39
C SER A 412 -1.38 -20.08 -11.46
N ILE A 413 -2.03 -20.07 -10.30
CA ILE A 413 -3.49 -20.21 -10.16
C ILE A 413 -4.04 -19.05 -9.35
N TRP A 414 -4.86 -18.21 -9.98
CA TRP A 414 -5.54 -17.08 -9.33
C TRP A 414 -7.03 -17.34 -9.36
N ALA A 415 -7.63 -17.57 -8.20
CA ALA A 415 -9.01 -18.00 -8.07
C ALA A 415 -9.68 -17.43 -6.83
N ASN A 416 -11.01 -17.47 -6.78
CA ASN A 416 -11.73 -16.95 -5.60
C ASN A 416 -11.40 -17.76 -4.34
N GLN A 417 -11.38 -19.08 -4.48
CA GLN A 417 -11.19 -20.00 -3.36
C GLN A 417 -10.51 -21.29 -3.79
N TRP A 418 -9.86 -21.94 -2.83
CA TRP A 418 -9.26 -23.26 -2.99
C TRP A 418 -10.21 -24.33 -2.43
N SER A 419 -10.48 -25.39 -3.19
CA SER A 419 -11.22 -26.54 -2.66
C SER A 419 -10.29 -27.49 -1.92
N ASN A 420 -10.69 -27.84 -0.70
CA ASN A 420 -10.16 -28.94 0.09
C ASN A 420 -11.12 -30.14 0.17
N ASP A 421 -12.28 -30.07 -0.51
CA ASP A 421 -13.24 -31.15 -0.51
C ASP A 421 -12.86 -32.24 -1.51
N SER A 422 -13.39 -33.45 -1.30
CA SER A 422 -13.17 -34.56 -2.21
C SER A 422 -13.88 -34.42 -3.57
N GLY A 423 -14.70 -33.37 -3.76
CA GLY A 423 -15.42 -33.11 -4.99
C GLY A 423 -14.52 -32.51 -6.08
N CYS A 424 -13.71 -31.52 -5.70
CA CYS A 424 -12.83 -30.79 -6.62
C CYS A 424 -11.36 -30.79 -6.20
N GLY A 425 -11.10 -30.83 -4.90
CA GLY A 425 -9.75 -30.85 -4.33
C GLY A 425 -9.32 -32.23 -3.83
N SER A 426 -8.19 -32.22 -3.12
CA SER A 426 -7.74 -33.34 -2.31
C SER A 426 -7.13 -32.80 -1.03
N ASN A 427 -7.08 -33.60 0.02
CA ASN A 427 -6.39 -33.28 1.27
C ASN A 427 -5.02 -33.97 1.38
N SER A 428 -4.35 -34.16 0.25
CA SER A 428 -3.03 -34.78 0.19
C SER A 428 -1.93 -33.79 0.57
N ASN A 429 -0.82 -34.30 1.13
CA ASN A 429 0.37 -33.51 1.49
C ASN A 429 1.32 -33.30 0.30
N ASN A 430 0.79 -33.33 -0.92
CA ASN A 430 1.60 -33.24 -2.13
C ASN A 430 1.81 -31.79 -2.54
N VAL A 431 2.92 -31.54 -3.25
CA VAL A 431 3.13 -30.27 -3.94
C VAL A 431 2.22 -30.21 -5.15
N VAL A 432 1.22 -29.33 -5.11
CA VAL A 432 0.21 -29.20 -6.18
C VAL A 432 0.37 -27.95 -7.03
N VAL A 433 1.15 -26.96 -6.58
CA VAL A 433 1.50 -25.79 -7.38
C VAL A 433 2.99 -25.51 -7.25
N ARG A 434 3.66 -25.33 -8.38
CA ARG A 434 5.05 -24.88 -8.50
C ARG A 434 5.06 -23.58 -9.27
N GLN A 435 5.45 -22.50 -8.60
CA GLN A 435 5.48 -21.18 -9.21
C GLN A 435 6.58 -21.09 -10.27
N SER A 436 6.20 -20.77 -11.50
CA SER A 436 7.15 -20.60 -12.62
C SER A 436 6.84 -19.45 -13.57
N ALA A 437 5.69 -18.79 -13.43
CA ALA A 437 5.31 -17.66 -14.29
C ALA A 437 6.13 -16.39 -13.99
N ASN A 438 6.22 -15.49 -14.97
CA ASN A 438 6.79 -14.15 -14.81
C ASN A 438 5.83 -13.03 -15.26
N TRP A 439 5.95 -11.83 -14.68
CA TRP A 439 5.11 -10.68 -15.06
C TRP A 439 5.26 -10.25 -16.53
N SER A 440 6.42 -10.47 -17.15
CA SER A 440 6.66 -10.19 -18.57
C SER A 440 5.84 -11.07 -19.52
N GLU A 441 5.38 -12.23 -19.04
CA GLU A 441 4.60 -13.20 -19.81
C GLU A 441 3.08 -12.96 -19.69
N LEU A 442 2.66 -12.18 -18.68
CA LEU A 442 1.27 -11.90 -18.32
C LEU A 442 0.88 -10.44 -18.62
N THR A 443 1.19 -9.97 -19.83
CA THR A 443 0.82 -8.63 -20.29
C THR A 443 -0.69 -8.39 -20.15
N GLY A 444 -1.06 -7.25 -19.54
CA GLY A 444 -2.46 -6.88 -19.30
C GLY A 444 -3.11 -7.52 -18.06
N LEU A 445 -2.38 -8.38 -17.34
CA LEU A 445 -2.84 -9.01 -16.09
C LEU A 445 -2.03 -8.56 -14.87
N GLN A 446 -1.16 -7.55 -15.04
CA GLN A 446 -0.37 -6.99 -13.95
C GLN A 446 -1.28 -6.17 -13.03
N PRO A 447 -1.15 -6.30 -11.69
CA PRO A 447 -1.75 -5.37 -10.74
C PRO A 447 -1.41 -3.95 -11.12
N ASP A 448 -2.37 -3.04 -10.95
CA ASP A 448 -2.11 -1.63 -11.20
C ASP A 448 -0.99 -1.16 -10.27
N SER A 449 0.00 -0.48 -10.85
CA SER A 449 1.05 0.24 -10.12
C SER A 449 0.49 1.16 -9.02
N SER A 450 -0.78 1.56 -9.12
CA SER A 450 -1.52 2.34 -8.11
C SER A 450 -1.86 1.62 -6.82
N GLU A 451 -1.85 0.30 -6.83
CA GLU A 451 -2.18 -0.55 -5.69
C GLU A 451 -0.93 -1.11 -4.99
N LEU A 452 0.23 -0.99 -5.63
CA LEU A 452 1.49 -1.51 -5.08
C LEU A 452 1.97 -0.68 -3.87
N PRO A 453 2.45 -1.31 -2.79
CA PRO A 453 2.88 -0.61 -1.59
C PRO A 453 4.12 0.26 -1.87
N LEU A 454 4.06 1.54 -1.47
CA LEU A 454 5.17 2.48 -1.61
C LEU A 454 6.25 2.25 -0.55
N SER A 455 7.44 2.75 -0.81
CA SER A 455 8.45 2.94 0.24
C SER A 455 8.79 4.42 0.36
N ILE A 456 8.84 4.93 1.59
CA ILE A 456 9.32 6.29 1.87
C ILE A 456 10.78 6.24 2.31
N LYS A 457 11.58 7.21 1.87
CA LYS A 457 12.98 7.37 2.33
C LYS A 457 13.03 8.36 3.50
N SER A 458 14.20 8.43 4.14
CA SER A 458 14.50 9.47 5.12
C SER A 458 14.23 10.87 4.56
N ILE A 459 13.80 11.78 5.43
CA ILE A 459 13.47 13.17 5.10
C ILE A 459 14.67 13.83 4.42
N ARG A 460 14.48 14.42 3.23
CA ARG A 460 15.57 15.05 2.47
C ARG A 460 15.80 16.51 2.84
N SER A 461 14.75 17.22 3.23
CA SER A 461 14.86 18.65 3.58
C SER A 461 13.88 19.04 4.66
N TRP A 462 14.35 19.93 5.52
CA TRP A 462 13.61 20.48 6.65
C TRP A 462 13.51 22.00 6.49
N LYS A 463 12.30 22.55 6.46
CA LYS A 463 12.08 23.99 6.37
C LYS A 463 11.19 24.46 7.53
N ARG A 464 11.70 25.42 8.31
CA ARG A 464 10.91 26.12 9.31
C ARG A 464 10.14 27.25 8.63
N ASN A 465 8.84 27.32 8.86
CA ASN A 465 8.03 28.45 8.42
C ASN A 465 7.61 29.25 9.65
N VAL A 466 7.83 30.56 9.61
CA VAL A 466 7.30 31.48 10.63
C VAL A 466 5.81 31.62 10.37
N VAL A 467 5.00 31.32 11.38
CA VAL A 467 3.57 31.61 11.34
C VAL A 467 3.42 33.04 11.85
N ASN A 468 3.11 33.96 10.94
CA ASN A 468 2.81 35.36 11.29
C ASN A 468 1.41 35.49 11.87
#